data_AF-A0AAU8H2N7-F1
#
_entry.id   AF-A0AAU8H2N7-F1
#
_cell.length_a   1.000
_cell.length_b   1.000
_cell.length_c   1.000
_cell.angle_alpha   90.00
_cell.angle_beta   90.00
_cell.angle_gamma   90.00
#
_symmetry.space_group_name_H-M   'P 1'
#
loop_
_entity.id
_entity.type
_entity.pdbx_description
1 polymer ?
#
loop_
_entity_poly.entity_id
_entity_poly.type
_entity_poly.pdbx_seq_one_letter_code
_entity_poly.pdbx_strand_id
1 'polypeptide(L)'
;MFAFSIKTIFEEFEKHSVWSDIGSWDSVYEVLDKDENKNVKFGKVVDIDTKNSLILGNERIIATVGVEDLMIIETPDVIVVAKKGEGQKIKDLVSILKENPETKKNNRVL
;
A
#
# COMPACT_ATOMS: atom_id res chain seq x y z
N MET A 1 -7.92 4.19 21.58
CA MET A 1 -8.01 4.14 20.11
C MET A 1 -6.64 3.74 19.61
N PHE A 2 -6.45 2.47 19.27
CA PHE A 2 -5.13 1.92 18.95
C PHE A 2 -4.73 2.39 17.56
N ALA A 3 -3.72 3.25 17.47
CA ALA A 3 -3.08 3.61 16.21
C ALA A 3 -2.17 2.45 15.80
N PHE A 4 -2.68 1.50 15.00
CA PHE A 4 -1.86 0.47 14.40
C PHE A 4 -0.98 1.11 13.33
N SER A 5 0.34 0.98 13.45
CA SER A 5 1.28 1.41 12.40
C SER A 5 1.02 0.59 11.13
N ILE A 6 1.20 1.15 9.91
CA ILE A 6 1.25 0.34 8.68
C ILE A 6 2.17 -0.86 8.83
N LYS A 7 3.29 -0.69 9.54
CA LYS A 7 4.22 -1.78 9.83
C LYS A 7 3.55 -2.90 10.65
N THR A 8 2.75 -2.53 11.66
CA THR A 8 2.01 -3.50 12.47
C THR A 8 0.89 -4.15 11.69
N ILE A 9 0.15 -3.39 10.87
CA ILE A 9 -0.84 -3.92 9.93
C ILE A 9 -0.14 -4.95 9.04
N PHE A 10 0.95 -4.56 8.37
CA PHE A 10 1.70 -5.43 7.47
C PHE A 10 2.26 -6.68 8.16
N GLU A 11 2.87 -6.54 9.34
CA GLU A 11 3.42 -7.65 10.12
C GLU A 11 2.33 -8.60 10.67
N GLU A 12 1.18 -8.10 11.12
CA GLU A 12 0.03 -8.93 11.51
C GLU A 12 -0.54 -9.67 10.31
N PHE A 13 -0.64 -9.01 9.14
CA PHE A 13 -1.17 -9.60 7.92
C PHE A 13 -0.20 -10.59 7.24
N GLU A 14 1.13 -10.41 7.34
CA GLU A 14 2.15 -11.38 6.85
C GLU A 14 2.25 -12.62 7.74
N LYS A 15 2.10 -12.47 9.07
CA LYS A 15 2.20 -13.59 10.02
C LYS A 15 1.13 -14.65 9.80
N HIS A 16 0.02 -14.27 9.19
CA HIS A 16 -1.01 -15.19 8.75
C HIS A 16 -0.74 -15.55 7.28
N SER A 17 -0.26 -16.79 7.04
CA SER A 17 -0.09 -17.42 5.71
C SER A 17 -1.32 -17.32 4.79
N VAL A 18 -2.44 -16.89 5.36
CA VAL A 18 -3.70 -16.46 4.75
C VAL A 18 -3.51 -15.39 3.66
N TRP A 19 -2.44 -14.60 3.62
CA TRP A 19 -2.16 -13.68 2.48
C TRP A 19 -1.73 -14.40 1.18
N SER A 20 -1.30 -15.66 1.30
CA SER A 20 -1.14 -16.58 0.17
C SER A 20 -2.48 -16.84 -0.52
N ASP A 21 -3.56 -17.00 0.26
CA ASP A 21 -4.84 -17.55 -0.21
C ASP A 21 -6.05 -16.57 -0.18
N ILE A 22 -5.98 -15.45 0.55
CA ILE A 22 -7.06 -14.44 0.65
C ILE A 22 -6.82 -13.19 -0.22
N GLY A 23 -5.73 -13.19 -0.99
CA GLY A 23 -5.70 -12.55 -2.31
C GLY A 23 -6.01 -11.05 -2.38
N SER A 24 -4.93 -10.26 -2.36
CA SER A 24 -4.81 -8.90 -2.92
C SER A 24 -4.97 -7.72 -1.94
N TRP A 25 -4.25 -6.65 -2.27
CA TRP A 25 -4.38 -5.32 -1.67
C TRP A 25 -5.80 -4.76 -1.72
N ASP A 26 -6.67 -5.31 -2.58
CA ASP A 26 -8.08 -4.95 -2.65
C ASP A 26 -8.83 -5.35 -1.37
N SER A 27 -8.52 -6.49 -0.76
CA SER A 27 -9.13 -6.90 0.52
C SER A 27 -8.77 -5.95 1.66
N VAL A 28 -7.54 -5.43 1.65
CA VAL A 28 -7.09 -4.40 2.62
C VAL A 28 -7.91 -3.14 2.45
N TYR A 29 -8.13 -2.69 1.21
CA TYR A 29 -8.99 -1.55 0.94
C TYR A 29 -10.43 -1.78 1.43
N GLU A 30 -10.99 -2.98 1.27
CA GLU A 30 -12.38 -3.26 1.65
C GLU A 30 -12.62 -3.14 3.17
N VAL A 31 -11.68 -3.61 4.00
CA VAL A 31 -11.85 -3.64 5.46
C VAL A 31 -11.46 -2.35 6.17
N LEU A 32 -10.72 -1.46 5.51
CA LEU A 32 -10.28 -0.20 6.11
C LEU A 32 -11.33 0.91 5.95
N ASP A 33 -11.33 1.83 6.92
CA ASP A 33 -12.17 3.01 6.92
C ASP A 33 -11.83 3.92 5.73
N LYS A 34 -12.89 4.48 5.13
CA LYS A 34 -12.83 5.30 3.93
C LYS A 34 -13.31 6.71 4.25
N ASP A 35 -12.68 7.71 3.64
CA ASP A 35 -13.18 9.09 3.67
C ASP A 35 -14.40 9.26 2.75
N GLU A 36 -14.94 10.49 2.67
CA GLU A 36 -16.09 10.83 1.83
C GLU A 36 -15.87 10.59 0.33
N ASN A 37 -14.61 10.59 -0.12
CA ASN A 37 -14.22 10.34 -1.50
C ASN A 37 -13.88 8.85 -1.76
N LYS A 38 -14.16 7.99 -0.78
CA LYS A 38 -13.83 6.57 -0.78
C LYS A 38 -12.32 6.30 -0.81
N ASN A 39 -11.51 7.20 -0.26
CA ASN A 39 -10.09 6.93 -0.09
C ASN A 39 -9.83 6.29 1.26
N VAL A 40 -8.98 5.27 1.26
CA VAL A 40 -8.31 4.81 2.47
C VAL A 40 -6.99 5.56 2.56
N LYS A 41 -6.77 6.33 3.64
CA LYS A 41 -5.55 7.13 3.83
C LYS A 41 -4.89 6.76 5.15
N PHE A 42 -3.61 6.42 5.10
CA PHE A 42 -2.78 6.24 6.27
C PHE A 42 -1.47 7.02 6.13
N GLY A 43 -0.99 7.59 7.23
CA GLY A 43 0.26 8.35 7.26
C GLY A 43 0.06 9.80 6.82
N LYS A 44 1.09 10.41 6.23
CA LYS A 44 1.06 11.80 5.78
C LYS A 44 0.54 11.89 4.34
N VAL A 45 -0.77 12.03 4.18
CA VAL A 45 -1.42 12.15 2.86
C VAL A 45 -2.04 13.52 2.69
N VAL A 46 -1.78 14.16 1.55
CA VAL A 46 -2.44 15.39 1.10
C VAL A 46 -3.05 15.12 -0.25
N ASP A 47 -4.35 15.33 -0.40
CA ASP A 47 -5.05 15.04 -1.64
C ASP A 47 -5.95 16.19 -2.09
N ILE A 48 -6.02 16.38 -3.41
CA ILE A 48 -6.97 17.26 -4.09
C ILE A 48 -7.67 16.41 -5.14
N ASP A 49 -9.01 16.35 -5.11
CA ASP A 49 -9.83 15.61 -6.07
C ASP A 49 -9.37 14.15 -6.30
N THR A 50 -8.94 13.48 -5.24
CA THR A 50 -8.55 12.06 -5.29
C THR A 50 -9.71 11.18 -4.86
N LYS A 51 -9.96 10.07 -5.57
CA LYS A 51 -11.14 9.22 -5.31
C LYS A 51 -10.83 7.73 -5.36
N ASN A 52 -11.61 6.95 -4.61
CA ASN A 52 -11.61 5.48 -4.65
C ASN A 52 -10.22 4.83 -4.52
N SER A 53 -9.29 5.46 -3.79
CA SER A 53 -7.88 5.06 -3.78
C SER A 53 -7.42 4.55 -2.41
N LEU A 54 -6.46 3.61 -2.42
CA LEU A 54 -5.74 3.15 -1.23
C LEU A 54 -4.39 3.87 -1.17
N ILE A 55 -4.16 4.68 -0.14
CA ILE A 55 -2.95 5.47 0.03
C ILE A 55 -2.34 5.15 1.40
N LEU A 56 -1.27 4.37 1.39
CA LEU A 56 -0.54 3.93 2.58
C LEU A 56 0.82 4.62 2.60
N GLY A 57 0.93 5.71 3.37
CA GLY A 57 2.15 6.49 3.53
C GLY A 57 2.91 6.14 4.82
N ASN A 58 4.24 6.26 4.77
CA ASN A 58 5.14 6.01 5.89
C ASN A 58 5.83 7.31 6.34
N GLU A 59 7.07 7.56 5.91
CA GLU A 59 7.85 8.70 6.40
C GLU A 59 7.60 9.98 5.60
N ARG A 60 7.43 9.83 4.28
CA ARG A 60 7.28 10.93 3.33
C ARG A 60 5.82 11.39 3.26
N ILE A 61 5.63 12.57 2.65
CA ILE A 61 4.30 13.05 2.30
C ILE A 61 3.93 12.45 0.95
N ILE A 62 2.77 11.81 0.86
CA ILE A 62 2.15 11.44 -0.41
C ILE A 62 1.17 12.54 -0.80
N ALA A 63 1.40 13.17 -1.96
CA ALA A 63 0.54 14.20 -2.51
C ALA A 63 -0.13 13.72 -3.81
N THR A 64 -1.45 13.80 -3.89
CA THR A 64 -2.22 13.38 -5.08
C THR A 64 -3.15 14.48 -5.58
N VAL A 65 -3.32 14.58 -6.90
CA VAL A 65 -4.15 15.61 -7.54
C VAL A 65 -4.92 14.99 -8.71
N GLY A 66 -6.26 15.00 -8.65
CA GLY A 66 -7.13 14.62 -9.75
C GLY A 66 -7.00 13.16 -10.22
N VAL A 67 -6.60 12.25 -9.31
CA VAL A 67 -6.41 10.82 -9.61
C VAL A 67 -7.49 9.96 -8.97
N GLU A 68 -7.78 8.83 -9.59
CA GLU A 68 -8.78 7.89 -9.09
C GLU A 68 -8.34 6.45 -9.29
N ASP A 69 -8.93 5.53 -8.52
CA ASP A 69 -8.72 4.09 -8.62
C ASP A 69 -7.24 3.69 -8.50
N LEU A 70 -6.49 4.30 -7.58
CA LEU A 70 -5.08 3.98 -7.35
C LEU A 70 -4.83 3.22 -6.06
N MET A 71 -3.77 2.43 -6.06
CA MET A 71 -3.08 1.94 -4.88
C MET A 71 -1.69 2.58 -4.84
N ILE A 72 -1.41 3.36 -3.80
CA ILE A 72 -0.14 4.02 -3.55
C ILE A 72 0.37 3.51 -2.20
N ILE A 73 1.49 2.79 -2.22
CA ILE A 73 2.04 2.13 -1.04
C ILE A 73 3.49 2.57 -0.89
N GLU A 74 3.79 3.31 0.17
CA GLU A 74 5.14 3.70 0.55
C GLU A 74 5.72 2.69 1.54
N THR A 75 6.88 2.17 1.19
CA THR A 75 7.80 1.46 2.10
C THR A 75 9.09 2.28 2.24
N PRO A 76 9.99 1.94 3.18
CA PRO A 76 11.26 2.66 3.32
C PRO A 76 12.10 2.70 2.02
N ASP A 77 12.05 1.63 1.22
CA ASP A 77 12.91 1.49 0.04
C ASP A 77 12.19 1.79 -1.28
N VAL A 78 10.88 1.53 -1.36
CA VAL A 78 10.12 1.64 -2.60
C VAL A 78 8.76 2.30 -2.39
N ILE A 79 8.31 3.01 -3.42
CA ILE A 79 6.93 3.46 -3.55
C ILE A 79 6.31 2.66 -4.70
N VAL A 80 5.25 1.92 -4.40
CA VAL A 80 4.47 1.19 -5.40
C VAL A 80 3.25 2.02 -5.76
N VAL A 81 3.05 2.25 -7.06
CA VAL A 81 1.85 2.87 -7.60
C VAL A 81 1.24 1.91 -8.61
N ALA A 82 -0.02 1.57 -8.41
CA ALA A 82 -0.76 0.68 -9.30
C ALA A 82 -2.21 1.11 -9.41
N LYS A 83 -2.89 0.66 -10.48
CA LYS A 83 -4.34 0.72 -10.53
C LYS A 83 -4.93 -0.23 -9.48
N LYS A 84 -5.98 0.20 -8.82
CA LYS A 84 -6.78 -0.64 -7.92
C LYS A 84 -7.39 -1.82 -8.69
N GLY A 85 -7.44 -2.99 -8.07
CA GLY A 85 -7.79 -4.27 -8.70
C GLY A 85 -6.59 -5.02 -9.31
N GLU A 86 -5.40 -4.42 -9.39
CA GLU A 86 -4.19 -5.06 -9.92
C GLU A 86 -3.31 -5.69 -8.83
N GLY A 87 -3.89 -6.07 -7.69
CA GLY A 87 -3.13 -6.58 -6.55
C GLY A 87 -2.28 -7.83 -6.86
N GLN A 88 -2.67 -8.62 -7.86
CA GLN A 88 -1.86 -9.75 -8.34
C GLN A 88 -0.57 -9.28 -9.04
N LYS A 89 -0.64 -8.25 -9.88
CA LYS A 89 0.56 -7.67 -10.53
C LYS A 89 1.50 -7.01 -9.54
N ILE A 90 0.99 -6.53 -8.40
CA ILE A 90 1.85 -6.04 -7.32
C ILE A 90 2.71 -7.18 -6.74
N LYS A 91 2.16 -8.41 -6.59
CA LYS A 91 2.96 -9.57 -6.15
C LYS A 91 4.08 -9.91 -7.16
N ASP A 92 3.77 -9.82 -8.46
CA ASP A 92 4.77 -10.04 -9.51
C ASP A 92 5.85 -8.96 -9.47
N LEU A 93 5.46 -7.68 -9.34
CA LEU A 93 6.39 -6.56 -9.20
C LEU A 93 7.30 -6.71 -7.99
N VAL A 94 6.76 -7.10 -6.84
CA VAL A 94 7.54 -7.37 -5.63
C VAL A 94 8.59 -8.45 -5.87
N SER A 95 8.27 -9.49 -6.63
CA SER A 95 9.24 -10.53 -7.00
C SER A 95 10.39 -9.98 -7.86
N ILE A 96 10.08 -9.06 -8.78
CA ILE A 96 11.10 -8.36 -9.58
C ILE A 96 11.95 -7.44 -8.71
N LEU A 97 11.32 -6.69 -7.80
CA LEU A 97 12.00 -5.78 -6.88
C LEU A 97 12.93 -6.53 -5.92
N LYS A 98 12.64 -7.79 -5.54
CA LYS A 98 13.57 -8.59 -4.75
C LYS A 98 14.89 -8.87 -5.46
N GLU A 99 14.91 -8.88 -6.79
CA GLU A 99 16.11 -9.10 -7.59
C GLU A 99 16.84 -7.80 -7.96
N ASN A 100 16.22 -6.64 -7.73
CA ASN A 100 16.82 -5.36 -8.08
C ASN A 100 17.98 -5.01 -7.12
N PRO A 101 19.17 -4.60 -7.63
CA PRO A 101 20.33 -4.26 -6.80
C PRO A 101 20.11 -3.08 -5.83
N GLU A 102 19.28 -2.11 -6.19
CA GLU A 102 19.02 -0.91 -5.37
C GLU A 102 18.18 -1.24 -4.14
N THR A 103 17.24 -2.18 -4.28
CA THR A 103 16.35 -2.66 -3.23
C THR A 103 17.01 -3.79 -2.41
N LYS A 104 17.84 -4.64 -3.02
CA LYS A 104 18.65 -5.67 -2.31
C LYS A 104 19.58 -5.09 -1.26
N LYS A 105 20.11 -3.88 -1.48
CA LYS A 105 21.07 -3.24 -0.54
C LYS A 105 20.51 -3.07 0.87
N ASN A 106 19.20 -2.96 1.02
CA ASN A 106 18.59 -2.60 2.30
C ASN A 106 17.89 -3.77 3.00
N ASN A 107 17.81 -4.96 2.39
CA ASN A 107 17.19 -6.16 2.98
C ASN A 107 15.77 -5.91 3.57
N ARG A 108 15.05 -4.91 3.05
CA ARG A 108 13.82 -4.34 3.63
C ARG A 108 12.69 -4.20 2.60
N VAL A 109 12.82 -4.90 1.47
CA VAL A 109 11.86 -4.83 0.35
C VAL A 109 10.49 -5.38 0.75
N LEU A 110 10.42 -6.18 1.83
CA LEU A 110 9.23 -6.55 2.58
C LEU A 110 9.65 -6.79 4.03
#